data_AF-A0A3M2BLE7-F1
#
_entry.id   AF-A0A3M2BLE7-F1
#
_cell.length_a   1.000
_cell.length_b   1.000
_cell.length_c   1.000
_cell.angle_alpha   90.00
_cell.angle_beta   90.00
_cell.angle_gamma   90.00
#
_symmetry.space_group_name_H-M   'P 1'
#
loop_
_entity.id
_entity.type
_entity.pdbx_description
1 polymer ?
#
loop_
_entity_poly.entity_id
_entity_poly.type
_entity_poly.pdbx_seq_one_letter_code
_entity_poly.pdbx_strand_id
1 'polypeptide(L)' 'MSDLPERRISRREFEAVIQRAAELASSEPEAGDAGFTEAEVLRIARDVGLSPHHVERALAEVRWRAEGE' A
#
# COMPACT_ATOMS: atom_id res chain seq x y z
N MET A 1 -13.06 31.67 3.71
CA MET A 1 -13.02 30.28 3.19
C MET A 1 -14.20 30.16 2.26
N SER A 2 -13.97 29.95 0.96
CA SER A 2 -15.03 29.99 -0.04
C SER A 2 -15.99 28.83 0.14
N ASP A 3 -17.23 29.15 0.50
CA ASP A 3 -18.38 28.27 0.40
C ASP A 3 -18.65 28.05 -1.10
N LEU A 4 -18.03 27.01 -1.67
CA LEU A 4 -18.31 26.61 -3.05
C LEU A 4 -19.63 25.84 -3.03
N PRO A 5 -20.61 26.20 -3.87
CA PRO A 5 -21.91 25.52 -3.88
C PRO A 5 -21.71 24.02 -4.08
N GLU A 6 -22.36 23.21 -3.24
CA GLU A 6 -22.28 21.75 -3.33
C GLU A 6 -22.70 21.29 -4.72
N ARG A 7 -21.72 20.82 -5.50
CA ARG A 7 -21.97 20.42 -6.88
C ARG A 7 -22.76 19.13 -6.89
N ARG A 8 -24.03 19.20 -7.30
CA ARG A 8 -24.87 18.02 -7.49
C ARG A 8 -24.38 17.23 -8.70
N ILE A 9 -24.17 15.93 -8.51
CA ILE A 9 -23.85 14.99 -9.58
C ILE A 9 -25.14 14.42 -10.17
N SER A 10 -25.21 14.27 -11.49
CA SER A 10 -26.29 13.55 -12.16
C SER A 10 -26.15 12.05 -11.98
N ARG A 11 -27.23 11.30 -12.24
CA ARG A 11 -27.22 9.83 -12.22
C ARG A 11 -26.16 9.25 -13.18
N ARG A 12 -26.01 9.85 -14.36
CA ARG A 12 -25.04 9.44 -15.36
C ARG A 12 -23.60 9.69 -14.90
N GLU A 13 -23.34 10.83 -14.26
CA GLU A 13 -22.02 11.13 -13.68
C GLU A 13 -21.70 10.19 -12.54
N PHE A 14 -22.67 9.87 -11.68
CA PHE A 14 -22.50 8.87 -10.63
C PHE A 14 -22.08 7.51 -11.20
N GLU A 15 -22.79 7.01 -12.22
CA GLU A 15 -22.47 5.72 -12.86
C GLU A 15 -21.08 5.73 -13.49
N ALA A 16 -20.70 6.81 -14.16
CA ALA A 16 -19.35 6.97 -14.73
C ALA A 16 -18.26 7.00 -13.64
N VAL A 17 -18.52 7.64 -12.49
CA VAL A 17 -17.57 7.69 -11.37
C VAL A 17 -17.39 6.31 -10.75
N ILE A 18 -18.48 5.56 -10.51
CA ILE A 18 -18.40 4.21 -9.94
C ILE A 18 -17.64 3.27 -10.88
N GLN A 19 -17.94 3.31 -12.18
CA GLN A 19 -17.20 2.52 -13.17
C GLN A 19 -15.71 2.84 -13.16
N ARG A 20 -15.37 4.14 -13.19
CA ARG A 20 -13.97 4.57 -13.18
C ARG A 20 -13.23 4.16 -11.90
N ALA A 21 -13.89 4.28 -10.75
CA ALA A 21 -13.32 3.84 -9.48
C ALA A 21 -13.05 2.34 -9.46
N ALA A 22 -13.95 1.52 -10.00
CA ALA A 22 -13.75 0.08 -10.11
C ALA A 22 -12.59 -0.29 -11.06
N GLU A 23 -12.46 0.41 -12.18
CA GLU A 23 -11.34 0.25 -13.11
C GLU A 23 -10.00 0.58 -12.45
N LEU A 24 -9.94 1.68 -11.68
CA LEU A 24 -8.75 2.08 -10.94
C LEU A 24 -8.40 1.04 -9.87
N ALA A 25 -9.36 0.61 -9.05
CA ALA A 25 -9.15 -0.40 -8.02
C ALA A 25 -8.68 -1.76 -8.60
N SER A 26 -9.09 -2.08 -9.84
CA SER A 26 -8.63 -3.29 -10.54
C SER A 26 -7.28 -3.13 -11.24
N SER A 27 -6.88 -1.90 -11.54
CA SER A 27 -5.61 -1.58 -12.22
C SER A 27 -4.49 -1.24 -11.23
N GLU A 28 -4.83 -0.84 -10.01
CA GLU A 28 -3.90 -0.84 -8.89
C GLU A 28 -3.53 -2.29 -8.61
N PRO A 29 -2.24 -2.68 -8.66
CA PRO A 29 -1.84 -3.99 -8.16
C PRO A 29 -2.35 -4.09 -6.72
N GLU A 30 -3.12 -5.14 -6.40
CA GLU A 30 -3.65 -5.41 -5.07
C GLU A 30 -2.60 -5.03 -4.01
N ALA A 31 -2.79 -3.88 -3.36
CA ALA A 31 -1.93 -3.45 -2.26
C ALA A 31 -2.01 -4.43 -1.07
N GLY A 32 -2.89 -5.43 -1.14
CA GLY A 32 -2.99 -6.56 -0.20
C GLY A 32 -1.99 -7.70 -0.43
N ASP A 33 -1.37 -7.82 -1.60
CA ASP A 33 -0.39 -8.89 -1.90
C ASP A 33 1.02 -8.36 -2.22
N ALA A 34 1.19 -7.04 -2.37
CA ALA A 34 2.49 -6.42 -2.40
C ALA A 34 3.11 -6.47 -1.00
N GLY A 35 3.73 -7.60 -0.65
CA GLY A 35 4.52 -7.74 0.57
C GLY A 35 5.49 -6.57 0.75
N PHE A 36 5.86 -6.26 1.98
CA PHE A 36 6.74 -5.14 2.26
C PHE A 36 8.08 -5.29 1.52
N THR A 37 8.52 -4.21 0.85
CA THR A 37 9.89 -4.16 0.35
C THR A 37 10.87 -4.13 1.51
N GLU A 38 12.10 -4.59 1.28
CA GLU A 38 13.15 -4.58 2.32
C GLU A 38 13.41 -3.15 2.86
N ALA A 39 13.33 -2.15 1.98
CA ALA A 39 13.45 -0.74 2.34
C ALA A 39 12.32 -0.26 3.27
N GLU A 40 11.08 -0.73 3.05
CA GLU A 40 9.95 -0.42 3.91
C GLU A 40 10.07 -1.10 5.27
N VAL A 41 10.49 -2.37 5.30
CA VAL A 41 10.76 -3.08 6.57
C VAL A 41 11.81 -2.34 7.38
N LEU A 42 12.90 -1.90 6.76
CA LEU A 42 13.95 -1.12 7.42
C LEU A 42 13.47 0.26 7.90
N ARG A 43 12.58 0.91 7.14
CA ARG A 43 11.96 2.18 7.55
C ARG A 43 11.09 1.97 8.79
N ILE A 44 10.18 1.01 8.76
CA ILE A 44 9.29 0.69 9.87
C ILE A 44 10.10 0.31 11.12
N ALA A 45 11.16 -0.47 10.94
CA ALA A 45 12.06 -0.85 12.03
C ALA A 45 12.68 0.36 12.73
N ARG A 46 13.13 1.37 11.98
CA ARG A 46 13.63 2.62 12.56
C ARG A 46 12.54 3.38 13.31
N ASP A 47 11.34 3.45 12.74
CA ASP A 47 10.20 4.16 13.34
C ASP A 47 9.78 3.56 14.70
N VAL A 48 9.99 2.25 14.91
CA VAL A 48 9.71 1.57 16.19
C VAL A 48 10.94 1.42 17.11
N GLY A 49 12.09 1.98 16.72
CA GLY A 49 13.32 1.96 17.54
C GLY A 49 14.14 0.67 17.47
N LEU A 50 13.94 -0.16 16.44
CA LEU A 50 14.77 -1.33 16.18
C LEU A 50 16.07 -0.93 15.45
N SER A 51 17.17 -1.59 15.82
CA SER A 51 18.46 -1.43 15.13
C SER A 51 18.36 -1.98 13.70
N PRO A 52 18.74 -1.19 12.66
CA PRO A 52 18.77 -1.67 11.28
C PRO A 52 19.60 -2.95 11.12
N HIS A 53 20.74 -3.03 11.83
CA HIS A 53 21.62 -4.20 11.76
C HIS A 53 20.93 -5.49 12.25
N HIS A 54 20.09 -5.41 13.28
CA HIS A 54 19.33 -6.58 13.76
C HIS A 54 18.25 -7.00 12.76
N VAL A 55 17.65 -6.04 12.07
CA VAL A 55 16.58 -6.28 11.08
C VAL A 55 17.15 -6.88 9.80
N GLU A 56 18.27 -6.37 9.30
CA GLU A 56 18.99 -6.94 8.15
C GLU A 56 19.39 -8.40 8.40
N ARG A 57 19.88 -8.69 9.61
CA ARG A 57 20.17 -10.06 10.04
C ARG A 57 18.93 -10.94 10.04
N ALA A 58 17.83 -10.47 10.62
CA ALA A 58 16.57 -11.23 10.67
C ALA A 58 16.00 -11.48 9.27
N LEU A 59 16.10 -10.51 8.36
CA LEU A 59 15.70 -10.65 6.96
C LEU A 59 16.48 -11.74 6.24
N ALA A 60 17.81 -11.79 6.43
CA ALA A 60 18.65 -12.85 5.89
C ALA A 60 18.27 -14.22 6.45
N GLU A 61 18.06 -14.33 7.76
CA GLU A 61 17.67 -15.59 8.42
C GLU A 61 16.31 -16.12 7.92
N VAL A 62 15.32 -15.24 7.72
CA VAL A 62 14.00 -15.60 7.18
C VAL A 62 14.11 -16.09 5.73
N ARG A 63 14.89 -15.39 4.90
CA ARG A 63 15.11 -15.76 3.49
C ARG A 63 15.71 -17.17 3.38
N TRP A 64 16.73 -17.45 4.19
CA TRP A 64 17.40 -18.74 4.18
C TRP A 64 16.49 -19.90 4.61
N ARG A 65 15.52 -19.64 5.49
CA ARG A 65 14.52 -20.64 5.89
C ARG A 65 13.51 -20.91 4.77
N ALA A 66 13.06 -19.87 4.07
CA ALA A 66 12.14 -20.00 2.95
C ALA A 66 12.75 -20.74 1.75
N GLU A 67 14.06 -20.65 1.55
CA GLU A 67 14.79 -21.36 0.47
C GLU A 67 15.07 -22.84 0.80
N GLY A 68 14.93 -23.24 2.06
CA GLY A 68 15.18 -24.60 2.53
C GLY A 68 13.92 -25.49 2.68
N GLU A 69 12.76 -24.95 2.33
CA GLU A 69 11.43 -25.60 2.39
C GLU A 69 10.97 -26.02 0.98
#